data_AF-A0A1F3BHX6-F1
#
_entry.id   AF-A0A1F3BHX6-F1
#
_cell.length_a   1.000
_cell.length_b   1.000
_cell.length_c   1.000
_cell.angle_alpha   90.00
_cell.angle_beta   90.00
_cell.angle_gamma   90.00
#
_symmetry.space_group_name_H-M   'P 1'
#
loop_
_entity.id
_entity.type
_entity.pdbx_description
1 polymer ?
#
loop_
_entity_poly.entity_id
_entity_poly.type
_entity_poly.pdbx_seq_one_letter_code
_entity_poly.pdbx_strand_id
1 'polypeptide(L)'
;MPAESSAGIQTIDLNRDGYPEIVVHNHLKQGDHSISSYVYWNGPSGFDKDRRTELPVFGPHFSQMVDPGNLYTRALEEEYISAPIKLPSGRRAQRISWKGESPCGSRLKFQVRSAGESDGLAKAKWSGPGGEGSFYETSGSEMLGLSPEDRWLQYRAVFTSVDGGEWPTLTQVEIDLR
;
A
#
# COMPACT_ATOMS: atom_id res chain seq x y z
N MET A 1 3.26 14.54 -27.64
CA MET A 1 3.06 15.25 -26.36
C MET A 1 4.33 16.02 -26.05
N PRO A 2 4.27 17.32 -25.68
CA PRO A 2 5.44 18.07 -25.25
C PRO A 2 6.12 17.44 -24.03
N ALA A 3 7.44 17.30 -24.07
CA ALA A 3 8.26 16.85 -22.96
C ALA A 3 9.64 17.49 -23.12
N GLU A 4 10.24 17.97 -22.03
CA GLU A 4 11.46 18.78 -22.06
C GLU A 4 12.61 17.95 -21.48
N SER A 5 13.35 17.28 -22.38
CA SER A 5 14.44 16.37 -22.04
C SER A 5 14.09 15.38 -20.92
N SER A 6 12.85 14.89 -20.88
CA SER A 6 12.28 14.18 -19.72
C SER A 6 13.16 13.05 -19.17
N ALA A 7 13.27 12.99 -17.84
CA ALA A 7 13.93 11.91 -17.10
C ALA A 7 13.02 10.68 -16.91
N GLY A 8 11.73 10.79 -17.20
CA GLY A 8 10.81 9.66 -17.16
C GLY A 8 9.35 10.04 -17.36
N ILE A 9 8.54 9.04 -17.66
CA ILE A 9 7.10 9.17 -17.88
C ILE A 9 6.41 8.05 -17.09
N GLN A 10 5.33 8.38 -16.41
CA GLN A 10 4.44 7.42 -15.76
C GLN A 10 3.02 7.55 -16.30
N THR A 11 2.33 6.42 -16.41
CA THR A 11 0.92 6.37 -16.78
C THR A 11 0.10 5.77 -15.64
N ILE A 12 -0.83 6.54 -15.09
CA ILE A 12 -1.57 6.18 -13.89
C ILE A 12 -2.91 6.93 -13.88
N ASP A 13 -4.00 6.26 -13.52
CA ASP A 13 -5.32 6.89 -13.42
C ASP A 13 -5.45 7.59 -12.06
N LEU A 14 -5.08 8.87 -12.02
CA LEU A 14 -5.03 9.70 -10.82
C LEU A 14 -6.43 10.15 -10.39
N ASN A 15 -7.38 10.27 -11.32
CA ASN A 15 -8.73 10.78 -11.02
C ASN A 15 -9.84 9.72 -11.12
N ARG A 16 -9.51 8.51 -11.55
CA ARG A 16 -10.40 7.35 -11.70
C ARG A 16 -11.51 7.52 -12.74
N ASP A 17 -11.24 8.23 -13.82
CA ASP A 17 -12.17 8.32 -14.94
C ASP A 17 -12.06 7.12 -15.91
N GLY A 18 -11.14 6.19 -15.65
CA GLY A 18 -10.86 5.02 -16.48
C GLY A 18 -9.85 5.31 -17.60
N TYR A 19 -9.31 6.52 -17.67
CA TYR A 19 -8.34 6.94 -18.66
C TYR A 19 -7.04 7.39 -17.97
N PRO A 20 -6.02 6.52 -17.91
CA PRO A 20 -4.76 6.86 -17.25
C PRO A 20 -4.17 8.20 -17.73
N GLU A 21 -3.79 9.04 -16.77
CA GLU A 21 -3.02 10.25 -16.99
C GLU A 21 -1.60 9.94 -17.41
N ILE A 22 -0.94 10.94 -18.00
CA ILE A 22 0.47 10.87 -18.33
C ILE A 22 1.23 11.89 -17.50
N VAL A 23 2.05 11.41 -16.56
CA VAL A 23 2.92 12.23 -15.72
C VAL A 23 4.31 12.29 -16.37
N VAL A 24 4.78 13.49 -16.71
CA VAL A 24 6.06 13.71 -17.38
C VAL A 24 7.02 14.44 -16.44
N HIS A 25 8.13 13.79 -16.13
CA HIS A 25 9.20 14.32 -15.28
C HIS A 25 10.22 15.09 -16.13
N ASN A 26 9.92 16.34 -16.48
CA ASN A 26 10.78 17.18 -17.31
C ASN A 26 12.10 17.51 -16.61
N HIS A 27 13.24 17.26 -17.24
CA HIS A 27 14.56 17.38 -16.62
C HIS A 27 15.21 18.75 -16.89
N LEU A 28 15.28 19.16 -18.15
CA LEU A 28 15.86 20.45 -18.51
C LEU A 28 15.34 20.95 -19.85
N LYS A 29 15.36 22.28 -20.00
CA LYS A 29 15.08 22.98 -21.25
C LYS A 29 16.20 23.97 -21.51
N GLN A 30 16.88 23.81 -22.63
CA GLN A 30 18.00 24.69 -23.02
C GLN A 30 19.08 24.82 -21.91
N GLY A 31 19.30 23.74 -21.15
CA GLY A 31 20.29 23.70 -20.06
C GLY A 31 19.79 24.24 -18.72
N ASP A 32 18.55 24.75 -18.64
CA ASP A 32 17.94 25.18 -17.38
C ASP A 32 17.09 24.06 -16.77
N HIS A 33 17.30 23.79 -15.49
CA HIS A 33 16.56 22.84 -14.67
C HIS A 33 15.35 23.47 -13.97
N SER A 34 15.17 24.78 -14.06
CA SER A 34 14.07 25.53 -13.44
C SER A 34 12.79 25.40 -14.26
N ILE A 35 12.40 24.17 -14.60
CA ILE A 35 11.26 23.86 -15.45
C ILE A 35 10.24 22.96 -14.75
N SER A 36 8.97 23.25 -14.98
CA SER A 36 7.86 22.46 -14.44
C SER A 36 7.81 21.06 -15.04
N SER A 37 7.38 20.09 -14.25
CA SER A 37 6.88 18.78 -14.74
C SER A 37 5.40 18.88 -15.10
N TYR A 38 4.88 17.93 -15.88
CA TYR A 38 3.50 18.00 -16.37
C TYR A 38 2.69 16.78 -15.95
N VAL A 39 1.41 17.01 -15.61
CA VAL A 39 0.38 15.96 -15.60
C VAL A 39 -0.56 16.26 -16.76
N TYR A 40 -0.59 15.39 -17.76
CA TYR A 40 -1.57 15.47 -18.85
C TYR A 40 -2.80 14.67 -18.47
N TRP A 41 -3.94 15.37 -18.40
CA TRP A 41 -5.22 14.78 -18.01
C TRP A 41 -5.90 14.12 -19.21
N ASN A 42 -5.95 12.79 -19.21
CA ASN A 42 -6.61 12.02 -20.26
C ASN A 42 -8.10 11.86 -19.95
N GLY A 43 -8.88 11.36 -20.90
CA GLY A 43 -10.32 11.19 -20.70
C GLY A 43 -11.04 10.57 -21.90
N PRO A 44 -12.37 10.49 -21.86
CA PRO A 44 -13.17 9.83 -22.90
C PRO A 44 -13.08 10.46 -24.28
N SER A 45 -12.70 11.74 -24.36
CA SER A 45 -12.45 12.45 -25.62
C SER A 45 -11.02 12.23 -26.16
N GLY A 46 -10.21 11.43 -25.47
CA GLY A 46 -8.81 11.19 -25.79
C GLY A 46 -7.84 12.23 -25.22
N PHE A 47 -6.59 12.11 -25.62
CA PHE A 47 -5.49 12.96 -25.15
C PHE A 47 -5.59 14.39 -25.71
N ASP A 48 -5.47 15.39 -24.84
CA ASP A 48 -5.32 16.80 -25.18
C ASP A 48 -4.05 17.37 -24.50
N LYS A 49 -3.12 17.90 -25.30
CA LYS A 49 -1.85 18.49 -24.81
C LYS A 49 -2.04 19.78 -24.00
N ASP A 50 -3.18 20.44 -24.15
CA ASP A 50 -3.47 21.70 -23.47
C ASP A 50 -4.23 21.44 -22.16
N ARG A 51 -4.82 20.26 -22.00
CA ARG A 51 -5.41 19.79 -20.73
C ARG A 51 -4.32 19.22 -19.81
N ARG A 52 -3.51 20.11 -19.23
CA ARG A 52 -2.44 19.72 -18.31
C ARG A 52 -2.39 20.55 -17.03
N THR A 53 -1.90 19.95 -15.96
CA THR A 53 -1.42 20.66 -14.77
C THR A 53 0.10 20.76 -14.83
N GLU A 54 0.64 21.95 -14.56
CA GLU A 54 2.08 22.15 -14.37
C GLU A 54 2.43 22.01 -12.90
N LEU A 55 3.38 21.14 -12.60
CA LEU A 55 3.93 20.94 -11.28
C LEU A 55 5.16 21.84 -11.13
N PRO A 56 5.16 22.84 -10.23
CA PRO A 56 6.25 23.80 -10.08
C PRO A 56 7.41 23.16 -9.29
N VAL A 57 8.14 22.28 -9.96
CA VAL A 57 9.30 21.55 -9.42
C VAL A 57 10.55 21.91 -10.22
N PHE A 58 11.74 21.57 -9.70
CA PHE A 58 12.95 21.54 -10.51
C PHE A 58 13.03 20.23 -11.28
N GLY A 59 13.64 20.28 -12.45
CA GLY A 59 13.72 19.12 -13.32
C GLY A 59 14.62 18.03 -12.73
N PRO A 60 14.08 16.81 -12.51
CA PRO A 60 14.81 15.75 -11.83
C PRO A 60 15.81 15.09 -12.78
N HIS A 61 16.93 14.63 -12.24
CA HIS A 61 17.90 13.83 -13.00
C HIS A 61 17.45 12.38 -13.21
N PHE A 62 16.51 11.90 -12.38
CA PHE A 62 16.00 10.54 -12.40
C PHE A 62 14.49 10.54 -12.13
N SER A 63 13.78 9.62 -12.77
CA SER A 63 12.42 9.26 -12.43
C SER A 63 12.41 7.91 -11.73
N GLN A 64 11.26 7.54 -11.13
CA GLN A 64 11.00 6.14 -10.84
C GLN A 64 11.11 5.33 -12.16
N MET A 65 11.89 4.25 -12.12
CA MET A 65 12.14 3.35 -13.27
C MET A 65 11.14 2.19 -13.33
N VAL A 66 10.09 2.26 -12.51
CA VAL A 66 9.08 1.22 -12.35
C VAL A 66 7.70 1.85 -12.27
N ASP A 67 6.70 1.09 -12.68
CA ASP A 67 5.29 1.45 -12.50
C ASP A 67 4.94 1.52 -11.00
N PRO A 68 3.87 2.23 -10.64
CA PRO A 68 3.35 2.25 -9.27
C PRO A 68 3.13 0.84 -8.73
N GLY A 69 3.55 0.60 -7.48
CA GLY A 69 3.47 -0.69 -6.83
C GLY A 69 4.71 -0.98 -5.99
N ASN A 70 4.72 -2.16 -5.39
CA ASN A 70 5.82 -2.60 -4.54
C ASN A 70 7.13 -2.68 -5.32
N LEU A 71 8.18 -2.09 -4.74
CA LEU A 71 9.49 -1.97 -5.39
C LEU A 71 10.11 -3.34 -5.74
N TYR A 72 9.86 -4.37 -4.93
CA TYR A 72 10.47 -5.70 -5.12
C TYR A 72 9.61 -6.60 -5.99
N THR A 73 8.30 -6.66 -5.73
CA THR A 73 7.39 -7.64 -6.36
C THR A 73 6.65 -7.06 -7.55
N ARG A 74 6.63 -5.73 -7.70
CA ARG A 74 5.81 -4.98 -8.65
C ARG A 74 4.30 -5.20 -8.48
N ALA A 75 3.88 -5.85 -7.39
CA ALA A 75 2.46 -6.03 -7.11
C ALA A 75 1.86 -4.72 -6.60
N LEU A 76 0.56 -4.53 -6.84
CA LEU A 76 -0.23 -3.49 -6.19
C LEU A 76 -0.60 -3.91 -4.76
N GLU A 77 0.39 -4.38 -4.03
CA GLU A 77 0.29 -4.90 -2.68
C GLU A 77 1.51 -4.48 -1.87
N GLU A 78 1.29 -3.87 -0.70
CA GLU A 78 2.32 -3.55 0.27
C GLU A 78 2.07 -4.29 1.58
N GLU A 79 3.15 -4.63 2.30
CA GLU A 79 3.08 -5.37 3.55
C GLU A 79 3.74 -4.59 4.69
N TYR A 80 3.06 -4.57 5.84
CA TYR A 80 3.65 -4.19 7.12
C TYR A 80 3.55 -5.37 8.09
N ILE A 81 4.69 -5.78 8.65
CA ILE A 81 4.74 -6.77 9.73
C ILE A 81 4.99 -6.04 11.05
N SER A 82 4.09 -6.23 12.01
CA SER A 82 4.23 -5.67 13.36
C SER A 82 5.45 -6.21 14.09
N ALA A 83 5.91 -5.52 15.14
CA ALA A 83 6.84 -6.13 16.09
C ALA A 83 6.18 -7.34 16.78
N PRO A 84 6.95 -8.36 17.23
CA PRO A 84 6.43 -9.40 18.10
C PRO A 84 5.76 -8.83 19.35
N ILE A 85 4.52 -9.21 19.60
CA ILE A 85 3.72 -8.78 20.75
C ILE A 85 3.68 -9.92 21.77
N LYS A 86 4.24 -9.68 22.95
CA LYS A 86 4.15 -10.63 24.07
C LYS A 86 2.76 -10.53 24.72
N LEU A 87 2.04 -11.64 24.75
CA LEU A 87 0.75 -11.74 25.44
C LEU A 87 0.97 -11.88 26.95
N PRO A 88 0.22 -11.14 27.79
CA PRO A 88 0.28 -11.31 29.25
C PRO A 88 -0.09 -12.72 29.69
N SER A 89 0.54 -13.19 30.76
CA SER A 89 0.23 -14.51 31.35
C SER A 89 -1.26 -14.63 31.69
N GLY A 90 -1.88 -15.73 31.27
CA GLY A 90 -3.30 -16.01 31.53
C GLY A 90 -4.27 -15.25 30.63
N ARG A 91 -3.79 -14.39 29.72
CA ARG A 91 -4.60 -13.67 28.74
C ARG A 91 -4.36 -14.20 27.34
N ARG A 92 -5.36 -14.11 26.48
CA ARG A 92 -5.28 -14.54 25.07
C ARG A 92 -5.81 -13.46 24.16
N ALA A 93 -5.23 -13.36 22.96
CA ALA A 93 -5.75 -12.49 21.92
C ALA A 93 -7.12 -13.00 21.47
N GLN A 94 -8.11 -12.11 21.49
CA GLN A 94 -9.51 -12.42 21.19
C GLN A 94 -9.97 -11.78 19.90
N ARG A 95 -9.54 -10.54 19.62
CA ARG A 95 -10.07 -9.74 18.51
C ARG A 95 -8.96 -8.89 17.91
N ILE A 96 -9.01 -8.70 16.59
CA ILE A 96 -8.21 -7.70 15.89
C ILE A 96 -9.12 -6.60 15.37
N SER A 97 -8.79 -5.37 15.71
CA SER A 97 -9.48 -4.16 15.27
C SER A 97 -8.46 -3.20 14.67
N TRP A 98 -8.88 -2.40 13.71
CA TRP A 98 -8.05 -1.36 13.11
C TRP A 98 -8.86 -0.14 12.70
N LYS A 99 -8.16 0.99 12.61
CA LYS A 99 -8.67 2.25 12.02
C LYS A 99 -7.83 2.62 10.82
N GLY A 100 -8.51 2.98 9.76
CA GLY A 100 -7.90 3.28 8.48
C GLY A 100 -8.96 3.60 7.44
N GLU A 101 -8.52 4.11 6.30
CA GLU A 101 -9.38 4.40 5.17
C GLU A 101 -8.97 3.52 3.99
N SER A 102 -9.96 3.06 3.23
CA SER A 102 -9.74 2.23 2.05
C SER A 102 -10.48 2.87 0.87
N PRO A 103 -9.95 3.96 0.30
CA PRO A 103 -10.60 4.66 -0.80
C PRO A 103 -10.73 3.77 -2.03
N CYS A 104 -11.90 3.86 -2.68
CA CYS A 104 -12.20 3.38 -4.02
C CYS A 104 -11.61 2.00 -4.38
N GLY A 105 -12.03 0.99 -3.65
CA GLY A 105 -11.71 -0.41 -3.96
C GLY A 105 -10.33 -0.86 -3.49
N SER A 106 -9.49 0.03 -2.97
CA SER A 106 -8.32 -0.37 -2.16
C SER A 106 -8.78 -1.16 -0.94
N ARG A 107 -7.89 -1.98 -0.36
CA ARG A 107 -8.25 -2.82 0.79
C ARG A 107 -7.14 -2.91 1.82
N LEU A 108 -7.56 -2.92 3.08
CA LEU A 108 -6.77 -3.40 4.20
C LEU A 108 -7.20 -4.81 4.56
N LYS A 109 -6.23 -5.72 4.62
CA LYS A 109 -6.44 -7.10 5.05
C LYS A 109 -5.38 -7.45 6.07
N PHE A 110 -5.74 -8.27 7.05
CA PHE A 110 -4.82 -8.68 8.10
C PHE A 110 -4.66 -10.19 8.14
N GLN A 111 -3.49 -10.62 8.58
CA GLN A 111 -3.25 -11.98 9.04
C GLN A 111 -2.55 -11.93 10.38
N VAL A 112 -2.71 -13.00 11.15
CA VAL A 112 -2.05 -13.17 12.43
C VAL A 112 -1.25 -14.46 12.43
N ARG A 113 -0.24 -14.51 13.27
CA ARG A 113 0.46 -15.75 13.63
C ARG A 113 0.81 -15.69 15.11
N SER A 114 0.87 -16.85 15.74
CA SER A 114 1.22 -16.97 17.15
C SER A 114 2.20 -18.11 17.39
N ALA A 115 2.93 -18.03 18.50
CA ALA A 115 3.87 -19.06 18.93
C ALA A 115 4.07 -19.01 20.46
N GLY A 116 4.52 -20.12 21.04
CA GLY A 116 4.92 -20.21 22.45
C GLY A 116 6.11 -19.29 22.79
N GLU A 117 7.06 -19.14 21.87
CA GLU A 117 8.27 -18.34 22.02
C GLU A 117 8.41 -17.33 20.87
N SER A 118 9.13 -16.22 21.09
CA SER A 118 9.29 -15.14 20.10
C SER A 118 9.87 -15.66 18.78
N ASP A 119 10.87 -16.52 18.87
CA ASP A 119 11.61 -17.02 17.72
C ASP A 119 10.78 -18.05 16.92
N GLY A 120 9.78 -18.64 17.58
CA GLY A 120 8.80 -19.51 16.95
C GLY A 120 7.92 -18.78 15.92
N LEU A 121 7.72 -17.46 16.07
CA LEU A 121 6.93 -16.67 15.14
C LEU A 121 7.47 -16.75 13.71
N ALA A 122 8.79 -16.78 13.53
CA ALA A 122 9.41 -16.83 12.20
C ALA A 122 8.99 -18.07 11.37
N LYS A 123 8.63 -19.17 12.03
CA LYS A 123 8.17 -20.42 11.41
C LYS A 123 6.65 -20.59 11.45
N ALA A 124 5.96 -19.83 12.29
CA ALA A 124 4.51 -19.89 12.44
C ALA A 124 3.82 -19.43 11.15
N LYS A 125 2.70 -20.10 10.84
CA LYS A 125 1.90 -19.83 9.65
C LYS A 125 1.01 -18.62 9.85
N TRP A 126 0.87 -17.81 8.82
CA TRP A 126 -0.07 -16.71 8.77
C TRP A 126 -1.49 -17.23 8.56
N SER A 127 -2.44 -16.75 9.34
CA SER A 127 -3.83 -17.18 9.28
C SER A 127 -4.82 -16.02 9.46
N GLY A 128 -6.02 -16.26 8.95
CA GLY A 128 -7.22 -15.46 9.13
C GLY A 128 -8.35 -16.32 9.71
N PRO A 129 -9.61 -15.86 9.67
CA PRO A 129 -10.76 -16.61 10.17
C PRO A 129 -10.97 -17.97 9.50
N GLY A 130 -10.53 -18.11 8.24
CA GLY A 130 -10.61 -19.35 7.45
C GLY A 130 -9.40 -20.29 7.63
N GLY A 131 -8.49 -20.03 8.56
CA GLY A 131 -7.27 -20.82 8.78
C GLY A 131 -6.05 -20.29 8.01
N GLU A 132 -5.05 -21.17 7.79
CA GLU A 132 -3.78 -20.82 7.13
C GLU A 132 -4.02 -20.16 5.76
N GLY A 133 -3.34 -19.04 5.51
CA GLY A 133 -3.42 -18.31 4.24
C GLY A 133 -4.67 -17.43 4.05
N SER A 134 -5.71 -17.57 4.88
CA SER A 134 -6.89 -16.70 4.84
C SER A 134 -6.67 -15.34 5.51
N PHE A 135 -7.54 -14.35 5.29
CA PHE A 135 -7.37 -12.98 5.79
C PHE A 135 -8.54 -12.51 6.65
N TYR A 136 -8.25 -11.68 7.65
CA TYR A 136 -9.24 -10.80 8.28
C TYR A 136 -9.47 -9.59 7.37
N GLU A 137 -10.67 -9.46 6.83
CA GLU A 137 -11.07 -8.31 5.99
C GLU A 137 -11.99 -7.33 6.73
N THR A 138 -12.50 -7.71 7.91
CA THR A 138 -13.43 -6.91 8.70
C THR A 138 -12.80 -6.54 10.05
N SER A 139 -12.69 -5.23 10.33
CA SER A 139 -12.21 -4.72 11.61
C SER A 139 -13.12 -5.18 12.75
N GLY A 140 -12.51 -5.58 13.87
CA GLY A 140 -13.22 -6.15 15.01
C GLY A 140 -13.55 -7.64 14.85
N SER A 141 -12.90 -8.35 13.93
CA SER A 141 -13.12 -9.80 13.79
C SER A 141 -12.46 -10.59 14.93
N GLU A 142 -13.12 -11.66 15.38
CA GLU A 142 -12.56 -12.57 16.38
C GLU A 142 -11.36 -13.34 15.82
N MET A 143 -10.28 -13.43 16.60
CA MET A 143 -9.13 -14.24 16.27
C MET A 143 -9.43 -15.71 16.56
N LEU A 144 -9.40 -16.53 15.51
CA LEU A 144 -9.68 -17.96 15.59
C LEU A 144 -8.40 -18.77 15.36
N GLY A 145 -8.32 -19.95 15.97
CA GLY A 145 -7.25 -20.93 15.72
C GLY A 145 -5.90 -20.63 16.37
N LEU A 146 -5.81 -19.66 17.29
CA LEU A 146 -4.59 -19.42 18.07
C LEU A 146 -4.46 -20.44 19.21
N SER A 147 -3.24 -20.96 19.42
CA SER A 147 -3.03 -21.93 20.50
C SER A 147 -3.18 -21.26 21.88
N PRO A 148 -3.88 -21.92 22.82
CA PRO A 148 -3.89 -21.58 24.24
C PRO A 148 -2.53 -21.27 24.89
N GLU A 149 -1.49 -21.96 24.42
CA GLU A 149 -0.15 -21.91 24.99
C GLU A 149 0.73 -20.86 24.34
N ASP A 150 0.29 -20.25 23.24
CA ASP A 150 1.06 -19.22 22.58
C ASP A 150 1.14 -17.96 23.47
N ARG A 151 2.34 -17.39 23.54
CA ARG A 151 2.66 -16.20 24.33
C ARG A 151 3.19 -15.06 23.48
N TRP A 152 3.36 -15.30 22.20
CA TRP A 152 3.80 -14.32 21.24
C TRP A 152 2.82 -14.29 20.07
N LEU A 153 2.45 -13.09 19.67
CA LEU A 153 1.56 -12.80 18.56
C LEU A 153 2.29 -11.84 17.62
N GLN A 154 2.01 -11.96 16.33
CA GLN A 154 2.34 -10.94 15.36
C GLN A 154 1.19 -10.82 14.38
N TYR A 155 0.89 -9.61 13.95
CA TYR A 155 0.02 -9.37 12.80
C TYR A 155 0.84 -8.88 11.61
N ARG A 156 0.33 -9.16 10.41
CA ARG A 156 0.71 -8.47 9.19
C ARG A 156 -0.50 -7.73 8.63
N ALA A 157 -0.28 -6.49 8.21
CA ALA A 157 -1.22 -5.69 7.46
C ALA A 157 -0.82 -5.74 5.99
N VAL A 158 -1.79 -6.02 5.12
CA VAL A 158 -1.62 -6.07 3.67
C VAL A 158 -2.49 -4.99 3.06
N PHE A 159 -1.86 -4.09 2.32
CA PHE A 159 -2.46 -2.95 1.66
C PHE A 159 -2.54 -3.25 0.18
N THR A 160 -3.73 -3.27 -0.41
CA THR A 160 -3.87 -3.50 -1.86
C THR A 160 -4.46 -2.29 -2.56
N SER A 161 -3.90 -1.95 -3.71
CA SER A 161 -4.42 -0.96 -4.65
C SER A 161 -5.00 -1.63 -5.90
N VAL A 162 -5.88 -0.94 -6.61
CA VAL A 162 -6.48 -1.42 -7.87
C VAL A 162 -5.60 -1.09 -9.07
N ASP A 163 -5.00 0.11 -9.06
CA ASP A 163 -4.23 0.69 -10.16
C ASP A 163 -2.92 1.38 -9.71
N GLY A 164 -2.66 1.41 -8.40
CA GLY A 164 -1.50 2.07 -7.80
C GLY A 164 -1.65 3.58 -7.61
N GLY A 165 -2.73 4.19 -8.10
CA GLY A 165 -3.03 5.61 -7.93
C GLY A 165 -3.33 5.97 -6.49
N GLU A 166 -4.00 5.07 -5.78
CA GLU A 166 -4.45 5.28 -4.42
C GLU A 166 -4.32 4.04 -3.55
N TRP A 167 -4.00 4.26 -2.29
CA TRP A 167 -3.65 3.22 -1.34
C TRP A 167 -4.43 3.38 -0.04
N PRO A 168 -4.70 2.29 0.68
CA PRO A 168 -5.33 2.40 1.98
C PRO A 168 -4.39 3.07 2.99
N THR A 169 -4.97 3.75 3.98
CA THR A 169 -4.24 4.28 5.12
C THR A 169 -4.55 3.45 6.37
N LEU A 170 -3.55 3.24 7.23
CA LEU A 170 -3.71 2.55 8.49
C LEU A 170 -3.14 3.42 9.61
N THR A 171 -3.97 3.83 10.56
CA THR A 171 -3.58 4.72 11.66
C THR A 171 -3.51 4.02 13.00
N GLN A 172 -4.23 2.90 13.16
CA GLN A 172 -4.27 2.18 14.43
C GLN A 172 -4.58 0.70 14.22
N VAL A 173 -3.94 -0.16 15.01
CA VAL A 173 -4.31 -1.57 15.20
C VAL A 173 -4.44 -1.85 16.69
N GLU A 174 -5.52 -2.51 17.09
CA GLU A 174 -5.83 -2.90 18.46
C GLU A 174 -6.01 -4.42 18.52
N ILE A 175 -5.43 -5.03 19.56
CA ILE A 175 -5.61 -6.44 19.89
C ILE A 175 -6.29 -6.53 21.24
N ASP A 176 -7.55 -6.96 21.25
CA ASP A 176 -8.28 -7.15 22.49
C ASP A 176 -7.89 -8.48 23.11
N LEU A 177 -7.73 -8.47 24.43
CA LEU A 177 -7.36 -9.65 25.21
C LEU A 177 -8.54 -10.13 26.05
N ARG A 178 -8.66 -11.45 26.21
CA ARG A 178 -9.57 -12.12 27.15
C ARG A 178 -8.81 -12.92 28.18
#